data_AF-W0USP8-F1
#
_entry.id   AF-W0USP8-F1
#
_cell.length_a   1.000
_cell.length_b   1.000
_cell.length_c   1.000
_cell.angle_alpha   90.00
_cell.angle_beta   90.00
_cell.angle_gamma   90.00
#
_symmetry.space_group_name_H-M   'P 1'
#
loop_
_entity.id
_entity.type
_entity.pdbx_description
1 polymer ?
#
loop_
_entity_poly.entity_id
_entity_poly.type
_entity_poly.pdbx_seq_one_letter_code
_entity_poly.pdbx_strand_id
1 'polypeptide(L)' 'VLIEKLEVYTSKHSCQNMEIIVTLKNGKGMKCLNPEAPFAKKTIEKIMKNQRSVQ' A
#
# COMPACT_ATOMS: atom_id res chain seq x y z
N VAL A 1 -10.82 -3.03 -5.45
CA VAL A 1 -10.60 -3.23 -4.00
C VAL A 1 -10.70 -1.88 -3.33
N LEU A 2 -11.55 -1.75 -2.30
CA LEU A 2 -11.65 -0.53 -1.50
C LEU A 2 -10.59 -0.61 -0.39
N ILE A 3 -9.53 0.18 -0.53
CA ILE A 3 -8.46 0.30 0.47
C ILE A 3 -8.80 1.47 1.38
N GLU A 4 -8.63 1.26 2.68
CA GLU A 4 -8.87 2.24 3.74
C GLU A 4 -7.59 2.98 4.10
N LYS A 5 -6.50 2.22 4.28
CA LYS A 5 -5.19 2.74 4.69
C LYS A 5 -4.09 2.04 3.91
N LEU A 6 -3.06 2.81 3.54
CA LEU A 6 -1.83 2.34 2.92
C LEU A 6 -0.65 2.70 3.83
N GLU A 7 0.17 1.72 4.15
CA GLU A 7 1.41 1.89 4.91
C GLU A 7 2.57 1.32 4.08
N VAL A 8 3.60 2.13 3.89
CA VAL A 8 4.78 1.77 3.12
C VAL A 8 6.00 1.92 4.02
N TYR A 9 6.65 0.81 4.32
CA TYR A 9 7.91 0.77 5.05
C TYR A 9 9.03 0.53 4.03
N THR A 10 9.84 1.56 3.81
CA THR A 10 11.02 1.45 2.96
C THR A 10 12.13 0.72 3.69
N SER A 11 13.12 0.24 2.93
CA SER A 11 14.36 -0.26 3.50
C SER A 11 15.03 0.82 4.37
N LYS A 12 15.57 0.37 5.51
CA LYS A 12 16.32 1.16 6.49
C LYS A 12 17.60 0.42 6.87
N HIS A 13 18.52 1.10 7.56
CA HIS A 13 19.75 0.48 8.06
C HIS A 13 19.50 -0.78 8.91
N SER A 14 18.40 -0.82 9.68
CA SER A 14 18.04 -1.95 10.55
C SER A 14 17.16 -3.02 9.89
N CYS A 15 16.53 -2.73 8.74
CA CYS A 15 15.70 -3.67 8.01
C CYS A 15 15.80 -3.36 6.51
N GLN A 16 16.47 -4.23 5.75
CA GLN A 16 16.70 -4.02 4.32
C GLN A 16 15.46 -4.30 3.46
N ASN A 17 14.42 -4.91 4.04
CA ASN A 17 13.23 -5.30 3.32
C ASN A 17 12.27 -4.12 3.17
N MET A 18 11.64 -4.02 2.01
CA MET A 18 10.50 -3.13 1.80
C MET A 18 9.22 -3.89 2.13
N GLU A 19 8.32 -3.25 2.89
CA GLU A 19 7.02 -3.82 3.23
C GLU A 19 5.91 -2.85 2.82
N ILE A 20 4.88 -3.39 2.17
CA ILE A 20 3.69 -2.62 1.78
C ILE A 20 2.50 -3.29 2.43
N ILE A 21 1.81 -2.57 3.29
CA ILE A 21 0.66 -3.07 4.04
C ILE A 21 -0.57 -2.25 3.69
N VAL A 22 -1.64 -2.93 3.32
CA VAL A 22 -2.94 -2.31 3.05
C VAL A 22 -3.97 -2.77 4.06
N THR A 23 -4.75 -1.83 4.57
CA THR A 23 -5.96 -2.12 5.34
C THR A 23 -7.15 -2.03 4.41
N LEU A 24 -7.93 -3.10 4.34
CA LEU A 24 -9.10 -3.17 3.48
C LEU A 24 -10.34 -2.66 4.23
N LYS A 25 -11.19 -1.91 3.52
CA LYS A 25 -12.47 -1.44 4.10
C LYS A 25 -13.36 -2.61 4.52
N ASN A 26 -14.36 -2.30 5.36
CA ASN A 26 -15.40 -3.22 5.82
C ASN A 26 -14.86 -4.40 6.64
N GLY A 27 -13.83 -4.16 7.45
CA GLY A 27 -13.28 -5.18 8.35
C GLY A 27 -12.60 -6.35 7.65
N LYS A 28 -12.22 -6.21 6.36
CA LYS A 28 -11.52 -7.27 5.60
C LYS A 28 -10.05 -7.46 6.01
N GLY A 29 -9.61 -6.73 7.03
CA GLY A 29 -8.32 -6.88 7.68
C GLY A 29 -7.15 -6.26 6.92
N MET A 30 -5.96 -6.48 7.47
CA MET A 30 -4.69 -6.06 6.89
C MET A 30 -4.12 -7.14 5.98
N LYS A 31 -3.49 -6.71 4.88
CA LYS A 31 -2.79 -7.58 3.91
C LYS A 31 -1.44 -6.99 3.56
N CYS A 32 -0.41 -7.82 3.55
CA CYS A 32 0.88 -7.47 2.98
C CYS A 32 0.83 -7.66 1.45
N LEU A 33 1.40 -6.71 0.72
CA LEU A 33 1.58 -6.79 -0.72
C LEU A 33 3.06 -7.02 -1.04
N ASN A 34 3.33 -7.84 -2.06
CA ASN A 34 4.69 -8.01 -2.57
C ASN A 34 5.12 -6.73 -3.32
N PRO A 35 6.18 -6.01 -2.89
CA PRO A 35 6.68 -4.80 -3.56
C PRO A 35 7.12 -5.00 -5.01
N GLU A 36 7.57 -6.20 -5.35
CA GLU A 36 8.05 -6.54 -6.69
C GLU A 36 6.90 -6.85 -7.66
N ALA A 37 5.71 -7.16 -7.13
CA ALA A 37 4.56 -7.51 -7.94
C ALA A 37 3.99 -6.26 -8.67
N PRO A 38 3.68 -6.34 -9.98
CA PRO A 38 3.09 -5.24 -10.74
C PRO A 38 1.76 -4.72 -10.14
N PHE A 39 1.00 -5.61 -9.49
CA PHE A 39 -0.24 -5.26 -8.82
C PHE A 39 -0.04 -4.27 -7.67
N ALA A 40 1.03 -4.43 -6.88
CA ALA A 40 1.30 -3.56 -5.74
C ALA A 40 1.61 -2.12 -6.20
N LYS A 41 2.47 -1.98 -7.22
CA LYS A 41 2.80 -0.69 -7.85
C LYS A 41 1.55 0.04 -8.36
N LYS A 42 0.72 -0.66 -9.16
CA LYS A 42 -0.54 -0.12 -9.69
C LYS A 42 -1.53 0.29 -8.59
N THR A 43 -1.56 -0.48 -7.50
CA THR A 43 -2.45 -0.19 -6.35
C THR A 43 -2.03 1.10 -5.66
N ILE A 44 -0.73 1.28 -5.39
CA ILE A 44 -0.20 2.50 -4.77
C ILE A 44 -0.46 3.71 -5.68
N GLU A 45 -0.14 3.63 -6.97
CA GLU A 45 -0.39 4.72 -7.92
C GLU A 45 -1.86 5.14 -7.95
N LYS A 46 -2.79 4.17 -7.93
CA LYS A 46 -4.23 4.45 -7.91
C LYS A 46 -4.67 5.14 -6.62
N ILE A 47 -4.15 4.71 -5.46
CA ILE A 47 -4.44 5.35 -4.18
C ILE A 47 -3.92 6.79 -4.17
N MET A 48 -2.66 7.01 -4.59
CA MET A 48 -2.07 8.35 -4.62
C MET A 48 -2.78 9.29 -5.60
N LYS A 49 -3.20 8.79 -6.77
CA LYS A 49 -4.02 9.59 -7.71
C LYS A 49 -5.35 10.00 -7.08
N ASN A 50 -6.05 9.06 -6.44
CA ASN A 50 -7.32 9.35 -5.79
C ASN A 50 -7.18 10.34 -4.63
N GLN A 51 -6.07 10.33 -3.88
CA GLN A 51 -5.81 11.33 -2.84
C GLN A 51 -5.59 12.74 -3.40
N ARG A 52 -4.90 12.87 -4.54
CA ARG A 52 -4.70 14.18 -5.20
C ARG A 52 -5.98 14.75 -5.78
N SER A 53 -6.93 13.91 -6.20
CA SER A 53 -8.23 14.35 -6.71
C SER A 53 -9.20 14.81 -5.62
N VAL A 54 -8.82 14.72 -4.34
CA VAL A 54 -9.57 15.22 -3.18
C VAL A 54 -9.03 16.58 -2.70
N GLN A 55 -8.00 17.13 -3.38
CA GLN A 55 -7.44 18.45 -3.12
C GLN A 55 -7.99 19.50 -4.08
#